data_AF-A0A8K0K597-F1
#
_entry.id   AF-A0A8K0K597-F1
#
_cell.length_a   1.000
_cell.length_b   1.000
_cell.length_c   1.000
_cell.angle_alpha   90.00
_cell.angle_beta   90.00
_cell.angle_gamma   90.00
#
_symmetry.space_group_name_H-M   'P 1'
#
loop_
_entity.id
_entity.type
_entity.pdbx_description
1 polymer ?
#
loop_
_entity_poly.entity_id
_entity_poly.type
_entity_poly.pdbx_seq_one_letter_code
_entity_poly.pdbx_strand_id
1 'polypeptide(L)'
;MWECTFDRMVKENVILSNFINSNPLSMESPINPRDAFLRMINPRVHSCVPGVNLALNSRGVNVNTFNKSERFLTGTWVTEEVKVEVREGYEVIKMHEAWHYDRTTEASGFPYWCRTPDDKSKYLSSFRERENIALDETSVQQNPGLRQLSKLMLNSFWGRFGMRENLLHCSILRHEDQLLDLATNSSVELMKVVPINEDSVYACRREREESLRSHPSTNVLIAAYTTCHARLILYNYFRRLDQRVLYFDTDSVIFAEWPGEFSPSVGDYLGDMTDEVEKYGEGCYISEFVSGEPKNYALKICSKTTDFCKTVCKVHRITINSSNAEDVSFDRLKAMVLGDSLPLTVKYEKRIARVAPYNLQLRLEG
;
A
#
# COMPACT_ATOMS: atom_id res chain seq x y z
N MET A 1 5.43 -23.72 -9.93
CA MET A 1 4.07 -23.24 -10.28
C MET A 1 3.21 -23.61 -9.10
N TRP A 2 2.67 -22.62 -8.38
CA TRP A 2 1.81 -22.89 -7.21
C TRP A 2 0.41 -23.15 -7.77
N GLU A 3 -0.02 -24.40 -7.79
CA GLU A 3 -1.37 -24.78 -8.20
C GLU A 3 -2.33 -24.57 -7.03
N CYS A 4 -3.51 -23.99 -7.31
CA CYS A 4 -4.56 -23.81 -6.31
C CYS A 4 -5.07 -25.19 -5.88
N THR A 5 -4.85 -25.56 -4.63
CA THR A 5 -5.27 -26.87 -4.10
C THR A 5 -6.76 -26.93 -3.80
N PHE A 6 -7.44 -25.77 -3.75
CA PHE A 6 -8.88 -25.68 -3.49
C PHE A 6 -9.70 -26.38 -4.59
N ASP A 7 -9.37 -26.19 -5.87
CA ASP A 7 -10.08 -26.86 -6.97
C ASP A 7 -9.98 -28.38 -6.90
N ARG A 8 -8.85 -28.90 -6.42
CA ARG A 8 -8.65 -30.32 -6.15
C ARG A 8 -9.49 -30.77 -4.95
N MET A 9 -9.49 -30.00 -3.85
CA MET A 9 -10.25 -30.32 -2.64
C MET A 9 -11.77 -30.30 -2.86
N VAL A 10 -12.29 -29.39 -3.70
CA VAL A 10 -13.71 -29.37 -4.08
C VAL A 10 -14.11 -30.61 -4.88
N LYS A 11 -13.20 -31.14 -5.71
CA LYS A 11 -13.43 -32.38 -6.45
C LYS A 11 -13.35 -33.63 -5.58
N GLU A 12 -12.46 -33.64 -4.59
CA GLU A 12 -12.19 -34.81 -3.75
C GLU A 12 -13.10 -34.90 -2.51
N ASN A 13 -13.62 -33.77 -2.01
CA ASN A 13 -14.43 -33.73 -0.79
C ASN A 13 -15.92 -33.50 -1.08
N VAL A 14 -16.71 -34.57 -0.95
CA VAL A 14 -18.16 -34.58 -1.21
C VAL A 14 -18.92 -33.59 -0.32
N ILE A 15 -18.50 -33.38 0.92
CA ILE A 15 -19.14 -32.45 1.86
C ILE A 15 -18.92 -31.00 1.41
N LEU A 16 -17.68 -30.69 1.00
CA LEU A 16 -17.30 -29.36 0.53
C LEU A 16 -17.99 -29.03 -0.81
N SER A 17 -18.04 -30.00 -1.72
CA SER A 17 -18.78 -29.92 -2.98
C SER A 17 -20.27 -29.66 -2.76
N ASN A 18 -20.90 -30.41 -1.85
CA ASN A 18 -22.30 -30.21 -1.51
C ASN A 18 -22.55 -28.84 -0.87
N PHE A 19 -21.66 -28.34 0.00
CA PHE A 19 -21.78 -27.02 0.61
C PHE A 19 -21.74 -25.88 -0.42
N ILE A 20 -20.83 -25.98 -1.40
CA ILE A 20 -20.68 -25.00 -2.50
C ILE A 20 -21.90 -25.08 -3.44
N ASN A 21 -22.37 -26.28 -3.78
CA ASN A 21 -23.52 -26.45 -4.67
C ASN A 21 -24.86 -26.03 -4.01
N SER A 22 -24.96 -26.13 -2.69
CA SER A 22 -26.14 -25.69 -1.92
C SER A 22 -26.23 -24.17 -1.78
N ASN A 23 -25.11 -23.46 -1.97
CA ASN A 23 -25.02 -22.01 -1.93
C ASN A 23 -24.49 -21.53 -3.27
N PRO A 24 -25.35 -21.41 -4.31
CA PRO A 24 -24.89 -21.12 -5.66
C PRO A 24 -24.02 -19.87 -5.64
N LEU A 25 -22.75 -20.07 -6.00
CA LEU A 25 -21.86 -19.00 -6.42
C LEU A 25 -22.59 -18.31 -7.57
N SER A 26 -23.18 -17.14 -7.29
CA SER A 26 -23.67 -16.28 -8.35
C SER A 26 -22.52 -16.13 -9.35
N MET A 27 -22.81 -16.29 -10.65
CA MET A 27 -21.93 -15.97 -11.78
C MET A 27 -21.61 -14.46 -11.82
N GLU A 28 -21.17 -13.91 -10.69
CA GLU A 28 -20.53 -12.62 -10.60
C GLU A 28 -19.09 -12.85 -11.03
N SER A 29 -18.57 -11.95 -11.86
CA SER A 29 -17.19 -12.03 -12.31
C SER A 29 -16.25 -12.20 -11.10
N PRO A 30 -15.30 -13.15 -11.14
CA PRO A 30 -14.40 -13.40 -10.03
C PRO A 30 -13.69 -12.11 -9.65
N ILE A 31 -13.65 -11.80 -8.35
CA ILE A 31 -13.04 -10.56 -7.86
C ILE A 31 -11.52 -10.69 -8.02
N ASN A 32 -10.87 -9.67 -8.59
CA ASN A 32 -9.48 -9.78 -8.98
C ASN A 32 -8.58 -10.01 -7.73
N PRO A 33 -7.72 -11.04 -7.70
CA PRO A 33 -6.79 -11.25 -6.59
C PRO A 33 -5.88 -10.04 -6.31
N ARG A 34 -5.64 -9.19 -7.32
CA ARG A 34 -4.90 -7.92 -7.16
C ARG A 34 -5.64 -6.89 -6.32
N ASP A 35 -6.95 -7.03 -6.12
CA ASP A 35 -7.71 -6.09 -5.29
C ASP A 35 -7.36 -6.23 -3.79
N ALA A 36 -6.89 -7.41 -3.36
CA ALA A 36 -6.35 -7.61 -2.00
C ALA A 36 -5.05 -6.81 -1.75
N PHE A 37 -4.31 -6.48 -2.82
CA PHE A 37 -3.09 -5.68 -2.75
C PHE A 37 -3.38 -4.18 -2.56
N LEU A 38 -4.44 -3.67 -3.20
CA LEU A 38 -4.72 -2.23 -3.30
C LEU A 38 -5.56 -1.67 -2.15
N ARG A 39 -6.04 -2.50 -1.23
CA ARG A 39 -6.86 -2.02 -0.12
C ARG A 39 -5.99 -1.53 1.04
N MET A 40 -6.11 -0.24 1.35
CA MET A 40 -5.84 0.28 2.69
C MET A 40 -6.87 -0.32 3.64
N ILE A 41 -6.49 -0.58 4.89
CA ILE A 41 -7.44 -0.82 5.98
C ILE A 41 -8.51 0.28 5.86
N ASN A 42 -9.74 -0.13 5.61
CA ASN A 42 -10.81 0.78 5.22
C ASN A 42 -11.00 1.83 6.33
N PRO A 43 -11.00 3.15 6.03
CA PRO A 43 -11.30 4.19 7.01
C PRO A 43 -12.63 3.96 7.76
N ARG A 44 -13.56 3.19 7.16
CA ARG A 44 -14.84 2.79 7.79
C ARG A 44 -14.72 1.70 8.84
N VAL A 45 -13.58 1.02 8.98
CA VAL A 45 -13.33 0.12 10.13
C VAL A 45 -13.30 0.94 11.42
N HIS A 46 -12.90 2.21 11.35
CA HIS A 46 -12.91 3.12 12.50
C HIS A 46 -14.27 3.77 12.80
N SER A 47 -15.23 3.82 11.86
CA SER A 47 -16.61 4.18 12.20
C SER A 47 -17.35 3.09 12.98
N CYS A 48 -16.76 1.90 13.10
CA CYS A 48 -17.36 0.73 13.74
C CYS A 48 -16.64 0.28 15.04
N VAL A 49 -15.58 0.98 15.47
CA VAL A 49 -15.08 0.87 16.85
C VAL A 49 -15.91 1.83 17.70
N PRO A 50 -16.60 1.39 18.77
CA PRO A 50 -17.27 2.29 19.69
C PRO A 50 -16.22 3.20 20.37
N GLY A 51 -15.95 4.37 19.78
CA GLY A 51 -14.99 5.33 20.34
C GLY A 51 -14.15 6.11 19.35
N VAL A 52 -13.92 5.62 18.13
CA VAL A 52 -13.07 6.33 17.14
C VAL A 52 -13.94 7.20 16.22
N ASN A 53 -14.52 8.26 16.77
CA ASN A 53 -15.04 9.38 15.98
C ASN A 53 -13.84 10.14 15.40
N LEU A 54 -13.28 9.66 14.29
CA LEU A 54 -12.46 10.50 13.43
C LEU A 54 -13.40 11.54 12.80
N ALA A 55 -13.44 12.70 13.42
CA ALA A 55 -14.21 13.86 13.02
C ALA A 55 -13.76 14.33 11.62
N LEU A 56 -14.36 13.76 10.58
CA LEU A 56 -14.43 14.36 9.26
C LEU A 56 -15.87 14.82 9.05
N ASN A 57 -16.06 16.12 9.27
CA ASN A 57 -17.26 16.95 9.05
C ASN A 57 -18.40 16.89 10.08
N SER A 58 -18.33 17.86 11.00
CA SER A 58 -19.36 18.86 11.32
C SER A 58 -20.85 18.48 11.31
N ARG A 59 -21.47 18.74 12.47
CA ARG A 59 -22.90 18.74 12.83
C ARG A 59 -23.45 17.39 13.33
N GLY A 60 -23.31 17.19 14.64
CA GLY A 60 -24.20 16.41 15.53
C GLY A 60 -25.15 15.41 14.88
N VAL A 61 -24.61 14.37 14.24
CA VAL A 61 -25.42 13.24 13.79
C VAL A 61 -25.57 12.28 14.96
N ASN A 62 -26.80 12.20 15.46
CA ASN A 62 -27.27 11.23 16.44
C ASN A 62 -26.87 9.80 16.00
N VAL A 63 -26.11 9.08 16.84
CA VAL A 63 -25.46 7.79 16.53
C VAL A 63 -26.44 6.58 16.55
N ASN A 64 -27.75 6.80 16.38
CA ASN A 64 -28.76 5.77 16.70
C ASN A 64 -29.62 5.28 15.53
N THR A 65 -29.18 5.38 14.28
CA THR A 65 -29.84 4.69 13.15
C THR A 65 -28.88 4.39 12.01
N PHE A 66 -27.99 3.40 12.16
CA PHE A 66 -27.31 2.80 10.99
C PHE A 66 -28.08 1.58 10.53
N ASN A 67 -28.63 1.63 9.32
CA ASN A 67 -29.27 0.50 8.67
C ASN A 67 -28.24 -0.64 8.47
N LYS A 68 -28.60 -1.89 8.77
CA LYS A 68 -27.67 -3.04 8.68
C LYS A 68 -27.07 -3.20 7.28
N SER A 69 -27.82 -2.78 6.25
CA SER A 69 -27.43 -2.84 4.84
C SER A 69 -26.18 -2.03 4.48
N GLU A 70 -25.88 -0.98 5.25
CA GLU A 70 -24.74 -0.09 4.99
C GLU A 70 -23.42 -0.62 5.57
N ARG A 71 -23.46 -1.75 6.30
CA ARG A 71 -22.29 -2.39 6.93
C ARG A 71 -21.77 -3.60 6.16
N PHE A 72 -22.33 -3.91 5.00
CA PHE A 72 -21.83 -4.99 4.15
C PHE A 72 -20.59 -4.54 3.39
N LEU A 73 -19.52 -5.34 3.50
CA LEU A 73 -18.29 -5.16 2.74
C LEU A 73 -18.17 -6.29 1.71
N THR A 74 -17.91 -5.94 0.46
CA THR A 74 -17.61 -6.89 -0.62
C THR A 74 -16.24 -6.57 -1.19
N GLY A 75 -15.44 -7.61 -1.45
CA GLY A 75 -14.05 -7.46 -1.88
C GLY A 75 -13.27 -8.77 -1.85
N THR A 76 -11.97 -8.66 -2.09
CA THR A 76 -10.99 -9.75 -1.97
C THR A 76 -10.09 -9.47 -0.80
N TRP A 77 -9.86 -10.49 0.03
CA TRP A 77 -9.00 -10.40 1.21
C TRP A 77 -8.12 -11.63 1.32
N VAL A 78 -6.95 -11.44 1.96
CA VAL A 78 -6.13 -12.56 2.39
C VAL A 78 -6.79 -13.17 3.63
N THR A 79 -6.82 -14.50 3.72
CA THR A 79 -7.51 -15.22 4.81
C THR A 79 -7.07 -14.77 6.20
N GLU A 80 -5.81 -14.36 6.38
CA GLU A 80 -5.31 -13.88 7.68
C GLU A 80 -5.98 -12.57 8.13
N GLU A 81 -6.37 -11.68 7.22
CA GLU A 81 -7.15 -10.47 7.56
C GLU A 81 -8.56 -10.84 7.99
N VAL A 82 -9.22 -11.71 7.21
CA VAL A 82 -10.58 -12.18 7.52
C VAL A 82 -10.63 -12.88 8.87
N LYS A 83 -9.62 -13.68 9.22
CA LYS A 83 -9.50 -14.31 10.55
C LYS A 83 -9.46 -13.30 11.68
N VAL A 84 -8.78 -12.16 11.47
CA VAL A 84 -8.72 -11.09 12.47
C VAL A 84 -10.08 -10.39 12.56
N GLU A 85 -10.69 -10.04 11.43
CA GLU A 85 -12.03 -9.41 11.43
C GLU A 85 -13.08 -10.28 12.13
N VAL A 86 -13.09 -11.60 11.88
CA VAL A 86 -14.01 -12.52 12.56
C VAL A 86 -13.79 -12.55 14.07
N ARG A 87 -12.54 -12.48 14.54
CA ARG A 87 -12.23 -12.39 15.99
C ARG A 87 -12.70 -11.07 16.61
N GLU A 88 -12.74 -10.00 15.83
CA GLU A 88 -13.21 -8.68 16.25
C GLU A 88 -14.76 -8.55 16.13
N GLY A 89 -15.45 -9.63 15.74
CA GLY A 89 -16.91 -9.72 15.74
C GLY A 89 -17.58 -9.52 14.39
N TYR A 90 -16.83 -9.46 13.29
CA TYR A 90 -17.40 -9.44 11.94
C TYR A 90 -17.89 -10.83 11.52
N GLU A 91 -18.96 -10.87 10.73
CA GLU A 91 -19.55 -12.10 10.22
C GLU A 91 -19.32 -12.24 8.71
N VAL A 92 -18.86 -13.42 8.28
CA VAL A 92 -18.72 -13.74 6.85
C VAL A 92 -20.08 -14.21 6.33
N ILE A 93 -20.73 -13.36 5.55
CA ILE A 93 -22.08 -13.64 5.03
C ILE A 93 -22.05 -14.51 3.78
N LYS A 94 -21.11 -14.23 2.87
CA LYS A 94 -20.99 -14.93 1.58
C LYS A 94 -19.52 -14.99 1.15
N MET A 95 -19.09 -16.17 0.70
CA MET A 95 -17.78 -16.39 0.09
C MET A 95 -18.00 -16.72 -1.39
N HIS A 96 -17.42 -15.91 -2.27
CA HIS A 96 -17.56 -16.09 -3.72
C HIS A 96 -16.50 -17.04 -4.28
N GLU A 97 -15.27 -16.95 -3.77
CA GLU A 97 -14.15 -17.74 -4.27
C GLU A 97 -13.06 -17.83 -3.19
N ALA A 98 -12.36 -18.96 -3.12
CA ALA A 98 -11.28 -19.18 -2.17
C ALA A 98 -10.08 -19.85 -2.85
N TRP A 99 -8.90 -19.25 -2.69
CA TRP A 99 -7.65 -19.72 -3.29
C TRP A 99 -6.79 -20.32 -2.18
N HIS A 100 -6.56 -21.63 -2.22
CA HIS A 100 -5.78 -22.33 -1.20
C HIS A 100 -4.43 -22.80 -1.75
N TYR A 101 -3.40 -22.72 -0.91
CA TYR A 101 -2.01 -22.96 -1.26
C TYR A 101 -1.29 -23.68 -0.12
N ASP A 102 -0.62 -24.79 -0.43
CA ASP A 102 0.12 -25.58 0.55
C ASP A 102 1.40 -24.86 0.98
N ARG A 103 1.67 -24.76 2.29
CA ARG A 103 2.91 -24.14 2.78
C ARG A 103 4.10 -25.06 2.51
N THR A 104 5.05 -24.62 1.68
CA THR A 104 6.31 -25.36 1.47
C THR A 104 7.47 -24.70 2.21
N THR A 105 7.85 -25.23 3.37
CA THR A 105 9.05 -24.83 4.14
C THR A 105 10.33 -25.60 3.74
N GLU A 106 10.25 -26.53 2.76
CA GLU A 106 11.25 -27.59 2.55
C GLU A 106 12.18 -27.45 1.31
N ALA A 107 12.13 -26.36 0.54
CA ALA A 107 12.80 -26.28 -0.78
C ALA A 107 14.30 -25.89 -0.80
N SER A 108 14.96 -25.61 0.34
CA SER A 108 16.39 -25.23 0.41
C SER A 108 17.34 -26.33 0.91
N GLY A 109 16.79 -27.43 1.47
CA GLY A 109 17.57 -28.54 2.01
C GLY A 109 18.48 -28.18 3.20
N PHE A 110 19.16 -29.18 3.75
CA PHE A 110 20.19 -28.98 4.79
C PHE A 110 21.57 -28.69 4.15
N PRO A 111 22.44 -27.87 4.75
CA PRO A 111 23.77 -27.55 4.21
C PRO A 111 24.71 -28.78 4.04
N TYR A 112 25.73 -28.68 3.17
CA TYR A 112 26.68 -29.77 2.82
C TYR A 112 27.49 -30.37 4.00
N TRP A 113 27.58 -29.65 5.11
CA TRP A 113 28.24 -30.10 6.35
C TRP A 113 27.31 -30.85 7.31
N CYS A 114 25.99 -30.82 7.08
CA CYS A 114 25.00 -31.55 7.87
C CYS A 114 24.90 -33.01 7.42
N ARG A 115 25.88 -33.83 7.83
CA ARG A 115 25.98 -35.25 7.43
C ARG A 115 25.56 -36.21 8.54
N THR A 116 25.61 -35.78 9.80
CA THR A 116 25.18 -36.57 10.95
C THR A 116 23.91 -36.00 11.61
N PRO A 117 23.19 -36.79 12.44
CA PRO A 117 21.96 -36.32 13.11
C PRO A 117 22.18 -35.13 14.05
N ASP A 118 23.33 -35.05 14.74
CA ASP A 118 23.66 -33.95 15.64
C ASP A 118 23.96 -32.63 14.89
N ASP A 119 24.54 -32.72 13.68
CA ASP A 119 24.80 -31.54 12.84
C ASP A 119 23.51 -30.88 12.35
N LYS A 120 22.46 -31.68 12.09
CA LYS A 120 21.12 -31.15 11.74
C LYS A 120 20.45 -30.48 12.93
N SER A 121 20.62 -31.04 14.12
CA SER A 121 20.10 -30.46 15.36
C SER A 121 20.76 -29.10 15.69
N LYS A 122 22.07 -28.99 15.43
CA LYS A 122 22.86 -27.77 15.64
C LYS A 122 22.58 -26.66 14.61
N TYR A 123 22.32 -27.02 13.36
CA TYR A 123 21.88 -26.09 12.30
C TYR A 123 20.47 -25.53 12.57
N LEU A 124 19.55 -26.38 13.04
CA LEU A 124 18.20 -25.97 13.48
C LEU A 124 18.20 -25.11 14.74
N SER A 125 19.30 -25.10 15.53
CA SER A 125 19.44 -24.22 16.70
C SER A 125 20.17 -22.90 16.39
N SER A 126 21.05 -22.83 15.39
CA SER A 126 21.82 -21.62 15.04
C SER A 126 21.13 -20.69 14.03
N PHE A 127 20.39 -21.24 13.06
CA PHE A 127 19.42 -20.46 12.26
C PHE A 127 18.32 -19.86 13.16
N ARG A 128 18.11 -20.50 14.30
CA ARG A 128 17.19 -20.15 15.39
C ARG A 128 17.68 -19.01 16.28
N GLU A 129 18.97 -18.62 16.25
CA GLU A 129 19.53 -17.70 17.26
C GLU A 129 19.62 -16.25 16.79
N ARG A 130 19.51 -15.99 15.48
CA ARG A 130 19.36 -14.68 14.83
C ARG A 130 19.20 -15.00 13.35
N GLU A 131 18.61 -14.11 12.57
CA GLU A 131 18.49 -14.16 11.09
C GLU A 131 19.85 -14.20 10.32
N ASN A 132 20.94 -14.57 11.00
CA ASN A 132 22.30 -14.74 10.53
C ASN A 132 22.89 -13.54 9.77
N ILE A 133 22.52 -12.33 10.17
CA ILE A 133 23.13 -11.09 9.69
C ILE A 133 24.25 -10.70 10.65
N ALA A 134 25.50 -10.93 10.25
CA ALA A 134 26.68 -10.43 10.95
C ALA A 134 27.01 -9.01 10.44
N LEU A 135 27.00 -8.03 11.34
CA LEU A 135 27.43 -6.67 11.04
C LEU A 135 28.94 -6.57 11.28
N ASP A 136 29.68 -6.16 10.25
CA ASP A 136 31.09 -5.81 10.38
C ASP A 136 31.20 -4.38 10.92
N GLU A 137 31.76 -4.23 12.12
CA GLU A 137 31.94 -2.96 12.81
C GLU A 137 32.61 -1.89 11.94
N THR A 138 33.55 -2.28 11.08
CA THR A 138 34.24 -1.33 10.19
C THR A 138 33.34 -0.81 9.05
N SER A 139 32.31 -1.57 8.71
CA SER A 139 31.33 -1.29 7.67
C SER A 139 30.07 -0.60 8.19
N VAL A 140 29.84 -0.55 9.51
CA VAL A 140 28.71 0.17 10.13
C VAL A 140 29.01 1.67 10.16
N GLN A 141 28.81 2.32 9.01
CA GLN A 141 28.98 3.77 8.85
C GLN A 141 27.74 4.38 8.20
N GLN A 142 27.43 5.64 8.51
CA GLN A 142 26.33 6.34 7.84
C GLN A 142 26.69 6.60 6.37
N ASN A 143 26.09 5.82 5.47
CA ASN A 143 26.15 6.05 4.03
C ASN A 143 24.73 6.24 3.47
N PRO A 144 24.27 7.51 3.30
CA PRO A 144 22.93 7.80 2.81
C PRO A 144 22.65 7.22 1.41
N GLY A 145 23.65 7.24 0.52
CA GLY A 145 23.53 6.76 -0.85
C GLY A 145 23.35 5.24 -0.91
N LEU A 146 24.22 4.49 -0.23
CA LEU A 146 24.14 3.03 -0.17
C LEU A 146 22.85 2.58 0.53
N ARG A 147 22.47 3.25 1.63
CA ARG A 147 21.20 2.98 2.33
C ARG A 147 20.00 3.20 1.39
N GLN A 148 20.00 4.27 0.60
CA GLN A 148 18.94 4.52 -0.36
C GLN A 148 18.89 3.45 -1.45
N LEU A 149 20.05 3.03 -1.99
CA LEU A 149 20.12 1.99 -3.02
C LEU A 149 19.61 0.64 -2.49
N SER A 150 20.08 0.20 -1.32
CA SER A 150 19.65 -1.06 -0.70
C SER A 150 18.15 -1.03 -0.39
N LYS A 151 17.64 0.08 0.14
CA LYS A 151 16.19 0.26 0.37
C LYS A 151 15.39 0.21 -0.94
N LEU A 152 15.90 0.83 -2.00
CA LEU A 152 15.27 0.81 -3.32
C LEU A 152 15.22 -0.61 -3.89
N MET A 153 16.29 -1.39 -3.76
CA MET A 153 16.33 -2.77 -4.23
C MET A 153 15.30 -3.64 -3.53
N LEU A 154 15.24 -3.59 -2.19
CA LEU A 154 14.29 -4.38 -1.39
C LEU A 154 12.83 -4.00 -1.72
N ASN A 155 12.53 -2.71 -1.76
CA ASN A 155 11.19 -2.22 -2.06
C ASN A 155 10.77 -2.55 -3.52
N SER A 156 11.71 -2.48 -4.46
CA SER A 156 11.46 -2.83 -5.86
C SER A 156 11.26 -4.34 -6.05
N PHE A 157 11.97 -5.16 -5.27
CA PHE A 157 11.85 -6.61 -5.32
C PHE A 157 10.44 -7.07 -4.93
N TRP A 158 9.92 -6.58 -3.79
CA TRP A 158 8.52 -6.83 -3.42
C TRP A 158 7.54 -6.25 -4.46
N GLY A 159 7.79 -5.02 -4.94
CA GLY A 159 6.94 -4.38 -5.95
C GLY A 159 6.85 -5.17 -7.27
N ARG A 160 7.91 -5.91 -7.62
CA ARG A 160 7.95 -6.77 -8.82
C ARG A 160 6.91 -7.88 -8.76
N PHE A 161 6.67 -8.46 -7.58
CA PHE A 161 5.66 -9.50 -7.39
C PHE A 161 4.23 -8.99 -7.64
N GLY A 162 3.95 -7.74 -7.28
CA GLY A 162 2.66 -7.08 -7.49
C GLY A 162 2.52 -6.32 -8.82
N MET A 163 3.55 -6.32 -9.67
CA MET A 163 3.60 -5.49 -10.88
C MET A 163 2.41 -5.79 -11.81
N ARG A 164 1.80 -4.73 -12.35
CA ARG A 164 0.75 -4.86 -13.38
C ARG A 164 1.40 -5.31 -14.68
N GLU A 165 0.95 -6.45 -15.19
CA GLU A 165 1.53 -7.06 -16.40
C GLU A 165 1.00 -6.39 -17.67
N ASN A 166 -0.31 -6.14 -17.71
CA ASN A 166 -0.96 -5.55 -18.87
C ASN A 166 -0.95 -4.02 -18.79
N LEU A 167 0.20 -3.42 -19.10
CA LEU A 167 0.39 -1.98 -19.22
C LEU A 167 0.09 -1.52 -20.64
N LEU A 168 -0.37 -0.28 -20.76
CA LEU A 168 -0.57 0.36 -22.06
C LEU A 168 0.80 0.60 -22.71
N HIS A 169 1.07 -0.04 -23.84
CA HIS A 169 2.28 0.17 -24.61
C HIS A 169 2.01 1.16 -25.73
N CYS A 170 2.70 2.30 -25.73
CA CYS A 170 2.55 3.32 -26.76
C CYS A 170 3.82 3.47 -27.58
N SER A 171 3.68 3.51 -28.90
CA SER A 171 4.79 3.67 -29.85
C SER A 171 4.41 4.62 -30.97
N ILE A 172 5.41 5.29 -31.53
CA ILE A 172 5.26 6.08 -32.75
C ILE A 172 5.49 5.13 -33.93
N LEU A 173 4.48 4.99 -34.77
CA LEU A 173 4.50 4.19 -35.99
C LEU A 173 4.78 5.13 -37.16
N ARG A 174 5.64 4.71 -38.09
CA ARG A 174 6.02 5.49 -39.29
C ARG A 174 5.62 4.83 -40.60
N HIS A 175 5.11 3.61 -40.52
CA HIS A 175 4.71 2.82 -41.67
C HIS A 175 3.29 2.32 -41.46
N GLU A 176 2.49 2.37 -42.52
CA GLU A 176 1.08 1.94 -42.50
C GLU A 176 0.95 0.47 -42.13
N ASP A 177 1.87 -0.38 -42.61
CA ASP A 177 1.90 -1.82 -42.31
C ASP A 177 1.92 -2.10 -40.80
N GLN A 178 2.67 -1.30 -40.03
CA GLN A 178 2.75 -1.45 -38.57
C GLN A 178 1.42 -1.14 -37.89
N LEU A 179 0.65 -0.19 -38.42
CA LEU A 179 -0.67 0.14 -37.89
C LEU A 179 -1.68 -0.94 -38.27
N LEU A 180 -1.61 -1.45 -39.50
CA LEU A 180 -2.48 -2.51 -39.97
C LEU A 180 -2.24 -3.82 -39.21
N ASP A 181 -0.98 -4.18 -38.98
CA ASP A 181 -0.59 -5.32 -38.14
C ASP A 181 -1.17 -5.20 -36.73
N LEU A 182 -1.11 -4.01 -36.13
CA LEU A 182 -1.68 -3.78 -34.80
C LEU A 182 -3.20 -3.80 -34.78
N ALA A 183 -3.85 -3.33 -35.83
CA ALA A 183 -5.32 -3.31 -35.95
C ALA A 183 -5.91 -4.69 -36.25
N THR A 184 -5.17 -5.54 -36.97
CA THR A 184 -5.60 -6.88 -37.37
C THR A 184 -5.22 -7.98 -36.38
N ASN A 185 -4.27 -7.72 -35.47
CA ASN A 185 -3.84 -8.67 -34.46
C ASN A 185 -4.93 -8.94 -33.41
N SER A 186 -5.50 -10.15 -33.42
CA SER A 186 -6.54 -10.59 -32.49
C SER A 186 -6.09 -10.68 -31.04
N SER A 187 -4.80 -10.84 -30.76
CA SER A 187 -4.24 -10.91 -29.40
C SER A 187 -4.11 -9.55 -28.72
N VAL A 188 -4.27 -8.47 -29.48
CA VAL A 188 -4.04 -7.10 -29.03
C VAL A 188 -5.33 -6.30 -29.15
N GLU A 189 -5.48 -5.32 -28.27
CA GLU A 189 -6.52 -4.30 -28.31
C GLU A 189 -5.86 -2.94 -28.54
N LEU A 190 -6.29 -2.27 -29.61
CA LEU A 190 -5.83 -0.93 -29.96
C LEU A 190 -6.66 0.09 -29.17
N MET A 191 -6.02 0.78 -28.24
CA MET A 191 -6.70 1.66 -27.29
C MET A 191 -6.77 3.10 -27.77
N LYS A 192 -5.72 3.57 -28.46
CA LYS A 192 -5.61 4.96 -28.91
C LYS A 192 -4.76 5.05 -30.16
N VAL A 193 -5.21 5.85 -31.12
CA VAL A 193 -4.48 6.17 -32.34
C VAL A 193 -4.60 7.68 -32.56
N VAL A 194 -3.48 8.37 -32.67
CA VAL A 194 -3.44 9.81 -32.90
C VAL A 194 -2.40 10.12 -33.97
N PRO A 195 -2.79 10.70 -35.11
CA PRO A 195 -1.81 11.17 -36.09
C PRO A 195 -0.97 12.29 -35.46
N ILE A 196 0.34 12.21 -35.60
CA ILE A 196 1.28 13.24 -35.13
C ILE A 196 1.58 14.21 -36.29
N ASN A 197 1.85 13.66 -37.47
CA ASN A 197 2.10 14.36 -38.72
C ASN A 197 1.68 13.48 -39.90
N GLU A 198 1.99 13.89 -41.13
CA GLU A 198 1.60 13.18 -42.36
C GLU A 198 2.14 11.75 -42.43
N ASP A 199 3.33 11.50 -41.87
CA ASP A 199 4.04 10.22 -41.99
C ASP A 199 4.08 9.39 -40.69
N SER A 200 3.45 9.85 -39.60
CA SER A 200 3.58 9.16 -38.32
C SER A 200 2.36 9.25 -37.41
N VAL A 201 2.13 8.15 -36.72
CA VAL A 201 0.96 7.91 -35.88
C VAL A 201 1.41 7.45 -34.50
N TYR A 202 0.88 8.09 -33.47
CA TYR A 202 0.99 7.64 -32.10
C TYR A 202 -0.08 6.59 -31.82
N ALA A 203 0.32 5.34 -31.64
CA ALA A 203 -0.57 4.24 -31.32
C ALA A 203 -0.29 3.68 -29.93
N CYS A 204 -1.34 3.45 -29.15
CA CYS A 204 -1.29 2.76 -27.87
C CYS A 204 -2.08 1.47 -27.93
N ARG A 205 -1.45 0.39 -27.49
CA ARG A 205 -2.01 -0.96 -27.49
C ARG A 205 -1.95 -1.59 -26.10
N ARG A 206 -2.78 -2.59 -25.90
CA ARG A 206 -2.83 -3.43 -24.70
C ARG A 206 -3.05 -4.88 -25.13
N GLU A 207 -2.49 -5.85 -24.43
CA GLU A 207 -2.79 -7.26 -24.74
C GLU A 207 -4.22 -7.59 -24.27
N ARG A 208 -4.95 -8.41 -25.03
CA ARG A 208 -6.25 -8.92 -24.56
C ARG A 208 -6.02 -9.89 -23.40
N GLU A 209 -6.94 -9.92 -22.45
CA GLU A 209 -6.81 -10.75 -21.23
C GLU A 209 -6.60 -12.24 -21.57
N GLU A 210 -7.29 -12.76 -22.58
CA GLU A 210 -7.17 -14.15 -23.06
C GLU A 210 -5.77 -14.48 -23.62
N SER A 211 -5.05 -13.47 -24.11
CA SER A 211 -3.70 -13.62 -24.67
C SER A 211 -2.60 -13.27 -23.67
N LEU A 212 -2.97 -12.73 -22.52
CA LEU A 212 -2.01 -12.28 -21.51
C LEU A 212 -1.34 -13.50 -20.87
N ARG A 213 0.00 -13.54 -20.93
CA ARG A 213 0.78 -14.52 -20.19
C ARG A 213 1.37 -13.86 -18.96
N SER A 214 1.13 -14.43 -17.79
CA SER A 214 1.77 -13.95 -16.57
C SER A 214 3.29 -14.07 -16.66
N HIS A 215 3.98 -13.03 -16.22
CA HIS A 215 5.43 -13.01 -16.23
C HIS A 215 5.94 -13.99 -15.16
N PRO A 216 6.97 -14.81 -15.45
CA PRO A 216 7.51 -15.77 -14.47
C PRO A 216 7.99 -15.17 -13.13
N SER A 217 8.21 -13.86 -13.07
CA SER A 217 8.70 -13.16 -11.87
C SER A 217 7.58 -12.51 -11.06
N THR A 218 6.35 -12.55 -11.55
CA THR A 218 5.20 -11.88 -10.93
C THR A 218 4.40 -12.93 -10.17
N ASN A 219 4.14 -12.64 -8.89
CA ASN A 219 3.37 -13.50 -8.02
C ASN A 219 2.53 -12.61 -7.10
N VAL A 220 1.31 -12.35 -7.54
CA VAL A 220 0.38 -11.45 -6.84
C VAL A 220 0.07 -11.96 -5.43
N LEU A 221 0.12 -13.27 -5.20
CA LEU A 221 -0.16 -13.87 -3.89
C LEU A 221 0.94 -13.51 -2.89
N ILE A 222 2.21 -13.59 -3.28
CA ILE A 222 3.33 -13.16 -2.43
C ILE A 222 3.14 -11.69 -2.06
N ALA A 223 2.86 -10.84 -3.05
CA ALA A 223 2.62 -9.42 -2.80
C ALA A 223 1.43 -9.17 -1.85
N ALA A 224 0.31 -9.88 -2.05
CA ALA A 224 -0.87 -9.79 -1.20
C ALA A 224 -0.58 -10.23 0.24
N TYR A 225 0.07 -11.37 0.44
CA TYR A 225 0.46 -11.85 1.78
C TYR A 225 1.45 -10.91 2.47
N THR A 226 2.46 -10.39 1.76
CA THR A 226 3.40 -9.42 2.34
C THR A 226 2.68 -8.15 2.82
N THR A 227 1.76 -7.60 2.01
CA THR A 227 0.98 -6.41 2.41
C THR A 227 0.01 -6.69 3.55
N CYS A 228 -0.68 -7.82 3.51
CA CYS A 228 -1.54 -8.31 4.59
C CYS A 228 -0.78 -8.38 5.91
N HIS A 229 0.39 -9.04 5.94
CA HIS A 229 1.19 -9.15 7.16
C HIS A 229 1.68 -7.78 7.66
N ALA A 230 2.11 -6.88 6.76
CA ALA A 230 2.48 -5.52 7.15
C ALA A 230 1.29 -4.77 7.79
N ARG A 231 0.09 -4.86 7.19
CA ARG A 231 -1.14 -4.26 7.73
C ARG A 231 -1.53 -4.84 9.09
N LEU A 232 -1.44 -6.17 9.25
CA LEU A 232 -1.76 -6.85 10.51
C LEU A 232 -0.78 -6.50 11.64
N ILE A 233 0.51 -6.35 11.34
CA ILE A 233 1.50 -5.86 12.31
C ILE A 233 1.10 -4.46 12.79
N LEU A 234 0.78 -3.56 11.86
CA LEU A 234 0.37 -2.20 12.21
C LEU A 234 -0.96 -2.17 12.99
N TYR A 235 -1.91 -3.02 12.61
CA TYR A 235 -3.20 -3.18 13.29
C TYR A 235 -3.05 -3.57 14.78
N ASN A 236 -2.06 -4.41 15.12
CA ASN A 236 -1.81 -4.78 16.52
C ASN A 236 -1.44 -3.56 17.40
N TYR A 237 -0.79 -2.54 16.83
CA TYR A 237 -0.54 -1.29 17.53
C TYR A 237 -1.82 -0.47 17.67
N PHE A 238 -2.61 -0.37 16.59
CA PHE A 238 -3.87 0.38 16.62
C PHE A 238 -4.85 -0.16 17.65
N ARG A 239 -4.96 -1.47 17.80
CA ARG A 239 -5.85 -2.08 18.79
C ARG A 239 -5.50 -1.69 20.23
N ARG A 240 -4.22 -1.42 20.50
CA ARG A 240 -3.73 -1.05 21.84
C ARG A 240 -3.70 0.46 22.07
N LEU A 241 -3.50 1.23 21.00
CA LEU A 241 -3.50 2.69 21.03
C LEU A 241 -4.94 3.26 21.03
N ASP A 242 -5.85 2.57 20.35
CA ASP A 242 -7.27 2.89 20.21
C ASP A 242 -7.50 4.35 19.80
N GLN A 243 -8.23 5.14 20.59
CA GLN A 243 -8.56 6.55 20.32
C GLN A 243 -7.34 7.48 20.27
N ARG A 244 -6.17 7.02 20.72
CA ARG A 244 -4.95 7.83 20.70
C ARG A 244 -4.30 7.87 19.32
N VAL A 245 -4.71 7.04 18.37
CA VAL A 245 -4.18 7.09 16.99
C VAL A 245 -4.70 8.34 16.27
N LEU A 246 -3.78 9.23 15.88
CA LEU A 246 -4.09 10.47 15.16
C LEU A 246 -3.96 10.30 13.64
N TYR A 247 -2.98 9.52 13.19
CA TYR A 247 -2.71 9.26 11.77
C TYR A 247 -1.87 8.00 11.59
N PHE A 248 -1.96 7.38 10.42
CA PHE A 248 -1.08 6.29 10.03
C PHE A 248 -0.90 6.24 8.50
N ASP A 249 0.28 5.81 8.05
CA ASP A 249 0.55 5.55 6.63
C ASP A 249 1.56 4.42 6.49
N THR A 250 1.16 3.36 5.79
CA THR A 250 1.95 2.20 5.35
C THR A 250 2.71 1.42 6.44
N ASP A 251 3.62 2.09 7.14
CA ASP A 251 4.56 1.58 8.14
C ASP A 251 4.77 2.55 9.32
N SER A 252 3.97 3.62 9.41
CA SER A 252 4.08 4.65 10.45
C SER A 252 2.75 4.89 11.18
N VAL A 253 2.85 5.29 12.45
CA VAL A 253 1.72 5.71 13.28
C VAL A 253 2.09 6.98 14.04
N ILE A 254 1.18 7.95 14.05
CA ILE A 254 1.23 9.16 14.87
C ILE A 254 0.13 9.01 15.91
N PHE A 255 0.47 9.14 17.19
CA PHE A 255 -0.48 8.94 18.29
C PHE A 255 -0.26 9.97 19.39
N ALA A 256 -1.29 10.18 20.21
CA ALA A 256 -1.23 10.99 21.42
C ALA A 256 -0.66 10.16 22.58
N GLU A 257 0.42 10.65 23.20
CA GLU A 257 1.00 10.01 24.37
C GLU A 257 0.31 10.52 25.65
N TRP A 258 -0.19 9.59 26.48
CA TRP A 258 -0.80 9.88 27.77
C TRP A 258 -0.01 9.18 28.89
N PRO A 259 0.28 9.85 30.02
CA PRO A 259 1.03 9.25 31.12
C PRO A 259 0.35 7.99 31.67
N GLY A 260 1.11 6.89 31.77
CA GLY A 260 0.63 5.61 32.32
C GLY A 260 -0.09 4.70 31.33
N GLU A 261 -0.34 5.16 30.10
CA GLU A 261 -0.94 4.35 29.04
C GLU A 261 0.11 3.60 28.22
N PHE A 262 -0.32 2.62 27.42
CA PHE A 262 0.58 1.87 26.55
C PHE A 262 1.26 2.78 25.51
N SER A 263 2.59 2.71 25.38
CA SER A 263 3.33 3.28 24.25
C SER A 263 4.07 2.17 23.51
N PRO A 264 4.09 2.17 22.16
CA PRO A 264 4.86 1.22 21.37
C PRO A 264 6.34 1.24 21.78
N SER A 265 6.91 0.06 22.00
CA SER A 265 8.35 -0.06 22.26
C SER A 265 9.14 0.24 21.00
N VAL A 266 10.16 1.08 21.13
CA VAL A 266 11.15 1.33 20.08
C VAL A 266 12.23 0.25 20.18
N GLY A 267 12.76 -0.15 19.03
CA GLY A 267 13.85 -1.13 18.97
C GLY A 267 14.76 -0.91 17.77
N ASP A 268 15.92 -1.57 17.80
CA ASP A 268 16.99 -1.42 16.82
C ASP A 268 16.95 -2.49 15.71
N TYR A 269 16.07 -3.49 15.84
CA TYR A 269 16.06 -4.65 14.96
C TYR A 269 15.04 -4.54 13.84
N LEU A 270 15.19 -5.40 12.83
CA LEU A 270 14.28 -5.43 11.69
C LEU A 270 12.85 -5.74 12.14
N GLY A 271 11.93 -4.84 11.82
CA GLY A 271 10.51 -4.97 12.18
C GLY A 271 10.13 -4.25 13.48
N ASP A 272 11.10 -3.74 14.23
CA ASP A 272 10.84 -2.88 15.39
C ASP A 272 10.39 -1.49 14.95
N MET A 273 9.62 -0.82 15.81
CA MET A 273 9.25 0.57 15.61
C MET A 273 10.47 1.46 15.88
N THR A 274 10.63 2.52 15.09
CA THR A 274 11.68 3.53 15.29
C THR A 274 11.06 4.88 15.60
N ASP A 275 11.60 5.61 16.57
CA ASP A 275 11.19 6.99 16.80
C ASP A 275 11.77 7.92 15.71
N GLU A 276 10.91 8.38 14.81
CA GLU A 276 11.29 9.29 13.75
C GLU A 276 11.56 10.73 14.22
N VAL A 277 11.15 11.10 15.44
CA VAL A 277 11.30 12.45 16.00
C VAL A 277 12.69 12.65 16.59
N GLU A 278 13.34 11.57 17.04
CA GLU A 278 14.68 11.60 17.64
C GLU A 278 15.74 12.23 16.72
N LYS A 279 15.58 12.12 15.39
CA LYS A 279 16.47 12.75 14.40
C LYS A 279 16.55 14.27 14.49
N TYR A 280 15.62 14.92 15.19
CA TYR A 280 15.61 16.36 15.41
C TYR A 280 16.31 16.77 16.72
N GLY A 281 16.70 15.82 17.57
CA GLY A 281 17.42 16.03 18.81
C GLY A 281 16.82 15.23 19.96
N GLU A 282 17.64 14.96 20.98
CA GLU A 282 17.21 14.24 22.18
C GLU A 282 16.07 15.00 22.91
N GLY A 283 15.03 14.28 23.31
CA GLY A 283 13.86 14.85 23.98
C GLY A 283 12.97 15.73 23.09
N CYS A 284 13.13 15.67 21.77
CA CYS A 284 12.17 16.25 20.84
C CYS A 284 10.86 15.46 20.84
N TYR A 285 9.74 16.18 20.73
CA TYR A 285 8.41 15.60 20.63
C TYR A 285 7.54 16.43 19.68
N ILE A 286 6.47 15.82 19.18
CA ILE A 286 5.47 16.54 18.39
C ILE A 286 4.57 17.31 19.35
N SER A 287 4.65 18.63 19.31
CA SER A 287 3.83 19.52 20.14
C SER A 287 2.46 19.79 19.52
N GLU A 288 2.38 19.88 18.20
CA GLU A 288 1.14 20.06 17.47
C GLU A 288 1.11 19.20 16.20
N PHE A 289 -0.01 18.54 15.97
CA PHE A 289 -0.29 17.76 14.77
C PHE A 289 -1.56 18.27 14.10
N VAL A 290 -1.50 18.45 12.79
CA VAL A 290 -2.62 18.88 11.96
C VAL A 290 -2.72 17.97 10.75
N SER A 291 -3.90 17.45 10.46
CA SER A 291 -4.16 16.68 9.24
C SER A 291 -5.52 17.04 8.66
N GLY A 292 -5.59 17.16 7.33
CA GLY A 292 -6.84 17.41 6.61
C GLY A 292 -7.33 16.19 5.83
N GLU A 293 -6.41 15.38 5.31
CA GLU A 293 -6.72 14.17 4.53
C GLU A 293 -5.48 13.25 4.48
N PRO A 294 -5.61 12.01 3.96
CA PRO A 294 -4.46 11.13 3.76
C PRO A 294 -3.34 11.81 2.98
N LYS A 295 -2.10 11.67 3.46
CA LYS A 295 -0.87 12.27 2.91
C LYS A 295 -0.85 13.80 2.87
N ASN A 296 -1.75 14.44 3.64
CA ASN A 296 -1.82 15.89 3.82
C ASN A 296 -1.88 16.23 5.32
N TYR A 297 -0.71 16.50 5.89
CA TYR A 297 -0.53 16.76 7.31
C TYR A 297 0.67 17.67 7.58
N ALA A 298 0.68 18.29 8.75
CA ALA A 298 1.79 19.07 9.25
C ALA A 298 2.07 18.76 10.72
N LEU A 299 3.34 18.83 11.07
CA LEU A 299 3.89 18.54 12.38
C LEU A 299 4.64 19.77 12.87
N LYS A 300 4.46 20.11 14.14
CA LYS A 300 5.34 21.02 14.88
C LYS A 300 6.09 20.20 15.91
N ILE A 301 7.40 20.17 15.78
CA ILE A 301 8.31 19.38 16.61
C ILE A 301 9.07 20.36 17.48
N CYS A 302 9.05 20.17 18.79
CA CYS A 302 9.76 21.03 19.73
C CYS A 302 10.60 20.18 20.70
N SER A 303 11.68 20.75 21.20
CA SER A 303 12.51 20.14 22.24
C SER A 303 11.99 20.49 23.63
N LYS A 304 12.11 19.57 24.60
CA LYS A 304 11.81 19.85 26.02
C LYS A 304 12.93 20.63 26.72
N THR A 305 14.15 20.56 26.21
CA THR A 305 15.37 21.08 26.87
C THR A 305 15.92 22.33 26.18
N THR A 306 15.61 22.54 24.91
CA THR A 306 16.09 23.66 24.11
C THR A 306 14.92 24.43 23.51
N ASP A 307 15.13 25.70 23.15
CA ASP A 307 14.15 26.54 22.42
C ASP A 307 14.03 26.15 20.93
N PHE A 308 14.33 24.90 20.61
CA PHE A 308 14.25 24.37 19.26
C PHE A 308 12.81 24.02 18.93
N CYS A 309 12.26 24.63 17.88
CA CYS A 309 11.02 24.20 17.24
C CYS A 309 11.17 24.17 15.71
N LYS A 310 10.69 23.10 15.09
CA LYS A 310 10.72 22.90 13.64
C LYS A 310 9.36 22.44 13.13
N THR A 311 8.93 23.01 12.02
CA THR A 311 7.70 22.59 11.32
C THR A 311 8.03 21.69 10.13
N VAL A 312 7.19 20.69 9.91
CA VAL A 312 7.28 19.77 8.77
C VAL A 312 5.90 19.70 8.13
N CYS A 313 5.81 20.03 6.84
CA CYS A 313 4.58 19.90 6.06
C CYS A 313 4.72 18.80 5.01
N LYS A 314 3.68 17.99 4.89
CA LYS A 314 3.53 16.92 3.90
C LYS A 314 2.22 17.14 3.19
N VAL A 315 2.28 17.48 1.90
CA VAL A 315 1.10 17.76 1.09
C VAL A 315 1.19 16.95 -0.19
N HIS A 316 0.19 16.10 -0.42
CA HIS A 316 0.18 15.21 -1.58
C HIS A 316 0.05 16.03 -2.87
N ARG A 317 0.79 15.62 -3.91
CA ARG A 317 0.80 16.25 -5.26
C ARG A 317 1.37 17.67 -5.35
N ILE A 318 1.85 18.22 -4.24
CA ILE A 318 2.48 19.54 -4.16
C ILE A 318 3.95 19.34 -3.80
N THR A 319 4.84 19.66 -4.74
CA THR A 319 6.27 19.79 -4.44
C THR A 319 6.48 21.11 -3.72
N ILE A 320 6.96 21.05 -2.48
CA ILE A 320 7.31 22.23 -1.69
C ILE A 320 8.67 22.75 -2.17
N ASN A 321 8.72 24.01 -2.54
CA ASN A 321 9.92 24.72 -2.97
C ASN A 321 9.94 26.11 -2.33
N SER A 322 11.02 26.87 -2.54
CA SER A 322 11.13 28.22 -1.97
C SER A 322 10.02 29.17 -2.43
N SER A 323 9.44 28.98 -3.62
CA SER A 323 8.39 29.87 -4.14
C SER A 323 7.01 29.63 -3.53
N ASN A 324 6.75 28.46 -2.95
CA ASN A 324 5.46 28.12 -2.35
C ASN A 324 5.55 27.72 -0.86
N ALA A 325 6.72 27.83 -0.24
CA ALA A 325 6.91 27.45 1.16
C ALA A 325 6.05 28.30 2.13
N GLU A 326 5.80 29.56 1.80
CA GLU A 326 4.93 30.44 2.59
C GLU A 326 3.45 30.04 2.45
N ASP A 327 3.05 29.69 1.22
CA ASP A 327 1.71 29.22 0.88
C ASP A 327 1.41 27.85 1.52
N VAL A 328 2.42 26.97 1.55
CA VAL A 328 2.34 25.60 2.07
C VAL A 328 3.07 25.52 3.41
N SER A 329 2.53 26.24 4.39
CA SER A 329 3.06 26.33 5.75
C SER A 329 2.17 25.66 6.79
N PHE A 330 2.72 25.38 7.97
CA PHE A 330 2.00 24.75 9.08
C PHE A 330 0.78 25.58 9.49
N ASP A 331 0.95 26.89 9.65
CA ASP A 331 -0.12 27.80 10.08
C ASP A 331 -1.24 27.89 9.05
N ARG A 332 -0.90 27.89 7.76
CA ARG A 332 -1.88 27.85 6.67
C ARG A 332 -2.67 26.55 6.67
N LEU A 333 -2.00 25.41 6.78
CA LEU A 333 -2.70 24.12 6.83
C LEU A 333 -3.61 24.05 8.06
N LYS A 334 -3.14 24.53 9.21
CA LYS A 334 -3.93 24.63 10.45
C LYS A 334 -5.17 25.50 10.26
N ALA A 335 -5.02 26.70 9.71
CA ALA A 335 -6.14 27.59 9.43
C ALA A 335 -7.15 26.96 8.45
N MET A 336 -6.68 26.24 7.43
CA MET A 336 -7.57 25.53 6.49
C MET A 336 -8.36 24.40 7.17
N VAL A 337 -7.71 23.60 8.03
CA VAL A 337 -8.38 22.51 8.76
C VAL A 337 -9.40 23.05 9.77
N LEU A 338 -9.11 24.18 10.42
CA LEU A 338 -10.03 24.83 11.36
C LEU A 338 -11.17 25.61 10.68
N GLY A 339 -11.08 25.83 9.36
CA GLY A 339 -12.07 26.60 8.60
C GLY A 339 -11.85 28.12 8.63
N ASP A 340 -10.68 28.57 9.11
CA ASP A 340 -10.30 29.98 9.23
C ASP A 340 -9.70 30.55 7.93
N SER A 341 -9.43 29.71 6.92
CA SER A 341 -8.83 30.12 5.65
C SER A 341 -9.60 29.58 4.44
N LEU A 342 -9.69 30.39 3.39
CA LEU A 342 -10.23 29.98 2.09
C LEU A 342 -9.26 29.02 1.36
N PRO A 343 -9.77 28.20 0.42
CA PRO A 343 -8.94 27.32 -0.40
C PRO A 343 -7.87 28.10 -1.18
N LEU A 344 -6.63 27.64 -1.09
CA LEU A 344 -5.49 28.25 -1.78
C LEU A 344 -5.10 27.44 -3.02
N THR A 345 -4.92 28.13 -4.15
CA THR A 345 -4.37 27.52 -5.37
C THR A 345 -2.88 27.83 -5.45
N VAL A 346 -2.04 26.82 -5.20
CA VAL A 346 -0.59 26.93 -5.37
C VAL A 346 -0.26 26.96 -6.86
N LYS A 347 0.25 28.10 -7.34
CA LYS A 347 0.67 28.25 -8.73
C LYS A 347 2.12 27.81 -8.89
N TYR A 348 2.37 27.03 -9.93
CA TYR A 348 3.72 26.69 -10.36
C TYR A 348 3.97 27.39 -11.69
N GLU A 349 4.95 28.30 -11.74
CA GLU A 349 5.27 29.01 -12.99
C GLU A 349 5.76 28.08 -14.10
N LYS A 350 6.34 26.91 -13.76
CA LYS A 350 6.94 25.96 -14.70
C LYS A 350 6.60 24.51 -14.39
N ARG A 351 5.34 24.11 -14.51
CA ARG A 351 4.92 22.71 -14.35
C ARG A 351 4.73 22.02 -15.70
N ILE A 352 5.45 20.93 -15.93
CA ILE A 352 5.09 19.96 -16.97
C ILE A 352 3.86 19.20 -16.47
N ALA A 353 2.69 19.48 -17.04
CA ALA A 353 1.45 18.80 -16.71
C ALA A 353 0.98 17.98 -17.93
N ARG A 354 0.46 16.77 -17.70
CA ARG A 354 -0.33 16.07 -18.71
C ARG A 354 -1.68 16.77 -18.78
N VAL A 355 -1.84 17.62 -19.78
CA VAL A 355 -3.14 18.22 -20.10
C VAL A 355 -4.01 17.13 -20.74
N ALA A 356 -5.29 17.03 -20.34
CA ALA A 356 -6.28 16.23 -21.07
C ALA A 356 -6.26 16.65 -22.56
N PRO A 357 -6.57 15.77 -23.53
CA PRO A 357 -6.23 16.00 -24.93
C PRO A 357 -7.12 17.13 -25.49
N TYR A 358 -6.62 18.35 -25.41
CA TYR A 358 -7.15 19.46 -26.18
C TYR A 358 -6.22 19.67 -27.37
N ASN A 359 -6.85 19.68 -28.55
CA ASN A 359 -6.25 19.95 -29.84
C ASN A 359 -5.19 21.06 -29.75
N LEU A 360 -4.01 20.80 -30.29
CA LEU A 360 -3.01 21.84 -30.56
C LEU A 360 -3.65 22.90 -31.45
N GLN A 361 -4.14 24.00 -30.85
CA GLN A 361 -4.39 25.23 -31.59
C GLN A 361 -3.09 26.02 -31.59
N LEU A 362 -2.45 26.05 -32.76
CA LEU A 362 -1.38 27.00 -33.05
C LEU A 362 -1.96 28.41 -32.90
N ARG A 363 -1.52 29.12 -31.87
CA ARG A 363 -1.72 30.56 -31.78
C ARG A 363 -0.73 31.19 -32.76
N LEU A 364 -1.21 31.50 -33.96
CA LEU A 364 -0.53 32.46 -34.84
C LEU A 364 -0.73 33.84 -34.21
N GLU A 365 0.28 34.32 -33.49
CA GLU A 365 0.39 35.74 -33.20
C GLU A 365 1.01 36.42 -34.42
N GLY A 366 0.34 37.48 -34.88
CA GLY A 366 0.70 38.25 -36.08
C GLY A 366 1.70 39.36 -35.84
#